data_AF-A0A7W8XB47-F1
#
_entry.id   AF-A0A7W8XB47-F1
#
_cell.length_a   1.000
_cell.length_b   1.000
_cell.length_c   1.000
_cell.angle_alpha   90.00
_cell.angle_beta   90.00
_cell.angle_gamma   90.00
#
_symmetry.space_group_name_H-M   'P 1'
#
loop_
_entity.id
_entity.type
_entity.pdbx_description
1 polymer ?
#
loop_
_entity_poly.entity_id
_entity_poly.type
_entity_poly.pdbx_seq_one_letter_code
_entity_poly.pdbx_strand_id
1 'polypeptide(L)' 'MHAGLCLLRLPAKDFWAMTPRELQAALGGLRPRATAPARAGLEALMGAFPDGQ' A
#
# COMPACT_ATOMS: atom_id res chain seq x y z
N MET A 1 7.91 -1.18 -9.26
CA MET A 1 6.71 -1.91 -8.80
C MET A 1 7.13 -3.33 -8.40
N HIS A 2 7.40 -3.59 -7.12
CA HIS A 2 7.66 -4.96 -6.62
C HIS A 2 6.35 -5.62 -6.19
N ALA A 3 5.36 -5.65 -7.07
CA ALA A 3 4.08 -6.31 -6.83
C ALA A 3 4.09 -7.66 -7.57
N GLY A 4 4.61 -8.70 -6.94
CA GLY A 4 4.63 -10.04 -7.53
C GLY A 4 5.58 -10.97 -6.80
N LEU A 5 5.11 -12.20 -6.53
CA LEU A 5 5.80 -13.39 -5.99
C LEU A 5 6.63 -13.19 -4.69
N CYS A 6 7.59 -12.27 -4.63
CA CYS A 6 8.43 -12.01 -3.45
C CYS A 6 7.64 -11.46 -2.25
N LEU A 7 6.59 -10.66 -2.47
CA LEU A 7 5.74 -10.14 -1.38
C LEU A 7 4.70 -11.16 -0.92
N LEU A 8 4.23 -12.03 -1.82
CA LEU A 8 3.17 -13.01 -1.51
C LEU A 8 3.74 -14.33 -0.98
N ARG A 9 5.02 -14.62 -1.23
CA ARG A 9 5.70 -15.87 -0.87
C ARG A 9 4.95 -17.13 -1.33
N LEU A 10 4.20 -17.02 -2.43
CA LEU A 10 3.44 -18.11 -3.01
C LEU A 10 4.31 -18.91 -3.98
N PRO A 11 4.13 -20.24 -4.06
CA PRO A 11 4.72 -21.02 -5.13
C PRO A 11 4.13 -20.59 -6.48
N ALA A 12 4.96 -20.58 -7.53
CA ALA A 12 4.60 -20.02 -8.83
C ALA A 12 3.31 -20.62 -9.44
N LYS A 13 3.05 -21.91 -9.21
CA LYS A 13 1.85 -22.60 -9.70
C LYS A 13 0.56 -21.99 -9.13
N ASP A 14 0.56 -21.64 -7.84
CA ASP A 14 -0.62 -21.11 -7.15
C ASP A 14 -0.83 -19.64 -7.54
N PHE A 15 0.27 -18.92 -7.81
CA PHE A 15 0.22 -17.57 -8.36
C PHE A 15 -0.44 -17.51 -9.75
N TRP A 16 -0.07 -18.44 -10.65
CA TRP A 16 -0.63 -18.49 -12.01
C TRP A 16 -2.03 -19.11 -12.08
N ALA A 17 -2.42 -19.91 -11.08
CA ALA A 17 -3.77 -20.47 -10.99
C ALA A 17 -4.81 -19.48 -10.44
N MET A 18 -4.37 -18.37 -9.82
CA MET A 18 -5.27 -17.39 -9.21
C MET A 18 -6.07 -16.62 -10.25
N THR A 19 -7.32 -16.34 -9.89
CA THR A 19 -8.19 -15.43 -10.65
C THR A 19 -7.77 -13.97 -10.43
N PRO A 20 -8.10 -13.05 -11.36
CA PRO A 20 -7.80 -11.62 -11.19
C PRO A 20 -8.37 -11.01 -9.89
N ARG A 21 -9.52 -11.52 -9.41
CA ARG A 21 -10.12 -11.07 -8.13
C ARG A 21 -9.30 -11.51 -6.92
N GLU A 22 -8.78 -12.72 -6.94
CA GLU A 22 -7.90 -13.23 -5.87
C GLU A 22 -6.56 -12.51 -5.88
N LEU A 23 -6.01 -12.21 -7.07
CA LEU A 23 -4.81 -11.41 -7.20
C LEU A 23 -5.00 -9.99 -6.64
N GLN A 24 -6.14 -9.34 -6.94
CA GLN A 24 -6.49 -8.03 -6.36
C GLN A 24 -6.51 -8.08 -4.83
N ALA A 25 -7.07 -9.13 -4.24
CA ALA A 25 -7.11 -9.31 -2.79
C ALA A 25 -5.70 -9.55 -2.20
N ALA A 26 -4.92 -10.43 -2.80
CA ALA A 26 -3.57 -10.77 -2.38
C ALA A 26 -2.62 -9.57 -2.42
N LEU A 27 -2.75 -8.72 -3.45
CA LEU A 27 -1.96 -7.49 -3.60
C LEU A 27 -2.41 -6.35 -2.66
N GLY A 28 -3.37 -6.58 -1.77
CA GLY A 28 -3.86 -5.58 -0.83
C GLY A 28 -4.85 -4.59 -1.43
N GLY A 29 -5.45 -4.89 -2.58
CA GLY A 29 -6.49 -4.07 -3.21
C GLY A 29 -7.80 -4.00 -2.40
N LEU A 30 -7.97 -4.87 -1.40
CA LEU A 30 -9.06 -4.80 -0.42
C LEU A 30 -8.72 -3.97 0.81
N ARG A 31 -7.45 -3.57 0.99
CA ARG A 31 -7.08 -2.72 2.12
C ARG A 31 -7.64 -1.31 1.85
N PRO A 32 -8.33 -0.69 2.82
CA PRO A 32 -8.67 0.72 2.72
C PRO A 32 -7.39 1.50 2.43
N ARG A 33 -7.37 2.22 1.31
CA ARG A 33 -6.26 3.11 1.01
C ARG A 33 -6.28 4.19 2.07
N ALA A 34 -5.34 4.12 3.01
CA ALA A 34 -5.16 5.17 3.99
C ALA A 34 -5.05 6.48 3.22
N THR A 35 -5.94 7.42 3.52
CA THR A 35 -5.83 8.79 3.02
C THR A 35 -4.56 9.37 3.62
N ALA A 36 -3.46 9.27 2.90
CA ALA A 36 -2.28 10.04 3.23
C ALA A 36 -2.72 11.52 3.32
N PRO A 37 -2.29 12.27 4.34
CA PRO A 37 -2.64 13.68 4.43
C PRO A 37 -2.25 14.37 3.13
N ALA A 38 -3.18 15.14 2.57
CA ALA A 38 -2.88 15.99 1.44
C ALA A 38 -1.72 16.92 1.83
N ARG A 39 -0.96 17.42 0.84
CA ARG A 39 0.19 18.30 1.11
C ARG A 39 -0.15 19.43 2.07
N ALA A 40 -1.33 20.04 1.92
CA ALA A 40 -1.83 21.08 2.82
C ALA A 40 -1.95 20.63 4.29
N GLY A 41 -2.39 19.39 4.54
CA GLY A 41 -2.46 18.82 5.89
C GLY A 41 -1.08 18.58 6.49
N LEU A 42 -0.09 18.21 5.67
CA LEU A 42 1.29 18.09 6.12
C LEU A 42 1.89 19.46 6.48
N GLU A 43 1.68 20.50 5.65
CA GLU A 43 2.14 21.86 5.96
C GLU A 43 1.55 22.39 7.27
N ALA A 44 0.26 22.16 7.50
CA ALA A 44 -0.40 22.57 8.74
C ALA A 44 0.23 21.89 9.97
N LEU A 45 0.61 20.62 9.85
CA LEU A 45 1.29 19.89 10.92
C LEU A 45 2.72 20.41 11.16
N MET A 46 3.47 20.71 10.10
CA MET A 46 4.82 21.27 10.22
C MET A 46 4.81 22.66 10.88
N GLY A 47 3.79 23.47 10.58
CA GLY A 47 3.60 24.77 11.24
C GLY A 47 3.17 24.64 12.70
N ALA A 48 2.37 23.62 13.04
CA ALA A 48 1.91 23.38 14.39
C ALA A 48 2.97 22.73 15.30
N PHE A 49 3.87 21.95 14.73
CA PHE A 49 4.93 21.22 15.43
C PHE A 49 6.29 21.45 14.75
N PRO A 50 6.92 22.62 14.96
CA PRO A 50 8.22 22.91 14.40
C PRO A 50 9.32 22.10 15.12
N ASP A 51 10.08 21.31 14.37
CA ASP A 51 11.22 20.59 14.90
C ASP A 51 12.39 21.57 15.13
N GLY A 52 12.78 21.76 16.39
CA GLY A 52 14.01 22.51 16.76
C GLY A 52 13.84 23.89 17.40
N GLN A 53 12.76 24.14 18.15
CA GLN A 53 12.77 25.19 19.16
C GLN A 53 13.52 24.75 20.42
#